data_AF-A0A1T4P0H5-F1
#
_entry.id   AF-A0A1T4P0H5-F1
#
_cell.length_a   1.000
_cell.length_b   1.000
_cell.length_c   1.000
_cell.angle_alpha   90.00
_cell.angle_beta   90.00
_cell.angle_gamma   90.00
#
_symmetry.space_group_name_H-M   'P 1'
#
loop_
_entity.id
_entity.type
_entity.pdbx_description
1 polymer ?
#
loop_
_entity_poly.entity_id
_entity_poly.type
_entity_poly.pdbx_seq_one_letter_code
_entity_poly.pdbx_strand_id
1 'polypeptide(L)'
;MPTAHWYTLTRHLKKAGTIKNGLTIPYLYGAYQHLDYNITSIEDLLTEILNAPAPFIPVIERCDVIKWDVLQLETEKDINKYRDGQTRIYDENGKNFFVVSYNTNLGNTLKKVANALSGLYQKQIRDQDFSWNNEIKRWQKLSPPEIESINRIR
;
A
#
# COMPACT_ATOMS: atom_id res chain seq x y z
N MET A 1 13.46 17.12 -0.53
CA MET A 1 12.24 16.69 0.18
C MET A 1 12.44 15.25 0.60
N PRO A 2 12.05 14.84 1.82
CA PRO A 2 12.09 13.44 2.20
C PRO A 2 11.22 12.62 1.26
N THR A 3 11.71 11.45 0.88
CA THR A 3 11.04 10.54 -0.06
C THR A 3 9.94 9.77 0.68
N ALA A 4 8.79 9.57 0.05
CA ALA A 4 7.68 8.83 0.65
C ALA A 4 8.08 7.43 1.19
N HIS A 5 7.71 7.12 2.44
CA HIS A 5 8.12 5.88 3.11
C HIS A 5 7.54 4.62 2.46
N TRP A 6 6.28 4.66 2.01
CA TRP A 6 5.67 3.55 1.27
C TRP A 6 6.49 3.19 0.02
N TYR A 7 7.00 4.20 -0.68
CA TYR A 7 7.83 4.03 -1.87
C TYR A 7 9.20 3.46 -1.49
N THR A 8 9.86 4.05 -0.49
CA THR A 8 11.18 3.62 -0.01
C THR A 8 11.14 2.16 0.48
N LEU A 9 10.13 1.80 1.27
CA LEU A 9 9.93 0.45 1.80
C LEU A 9 9.68 -0.56 0.67
N THR A 10 8.74 -0.25 -0.23
CA THR A 10 8.41 -1.14 -1.34
C THR A 10 9.63 -1.38 -2.23
N ARG A 11 10.43 -0.35 -2.51
CA ARG A 11 11.68 -0.50 -3.28
C ARG A 11 12.74 -1.30 -2.53
N HIS A 12 12.91 -1.05 -1.23
CA HIS A 12 13.85 -1.78 -0.40
C HIS A 12 13.56 -3.28 -0.44
N LEU A 13 12.30 -3.66 -0.20
CA LEU A 13 11.86 -5.05 -0.18
C LEU A 13 11.86 -5.71 -1.57
N LYS A 14 11.57 -4.95 -2.64
CA LYS A 14 11.74 -5.45 -4.02
C LYS A 14 13.21 -5.74 -4.33
N LYS A 15 14.13 -4.84 -3.96
CA LYS A 15 15.58 -5.01 -4.20
C LYS A 15 16.15 -6.19 -3.42
N ALA A 16 15.63 -6.45 -2.22
CA ALA A 16 16.00 -7.60 -1.40
C ALA A 16 15.41 -8.93 -1.89
N GLY A 17 14.50 -8.91 -2.88
CA GLY A 17 13.80 -10.11 -3.37
C GLY A 17 12.71 -10.62 -2.43
N THR A 18 12.40 -9.90 -1.36
CA THR A 18 11.36 -10.26 -0.37
C THR A 18 9.96 -10.19 -0.98
N ILE A 19 9.73 -9.23 -1.88
CA ILE A 19 8.47 -9.07 -2.62
C ILE A 19 8.75 -8.88 -4.11
N LYS A 20 7.78 -9.28 -4.95
CA LYS A 20 7.84 -9.05 -6.40
C LYS A 20 6.92 -7.91 -6.85
N ASN A 21 5.68 -7.93 -6.39
CA ASN A 21 4.61 -7.09 -6.93
C ASN A 21 4.44 -5.80 -6.13
N GLY A 22 4.04 -5.92 -4.87
CA GLY A 22 3.71 -4.81 -3.99
C GLY A 22 3.51 -5.25 -2.55
N LEU A 23 3.17 -4.29 -1.69
CA LEU A 23 2.90 -4.53 -0.28
C LEU A 23 1.40 -4.59 -0.02
N THR A 24 0.96 -5.53 0.83
CA THR A 24 -0.43 -5.59 1.25
C THR A 24 -0.79 -4.36 2.09
N ILE A 25 -2.06 -3.97 2.05
CA ILE A 25 -2.54 -2.81 2.82
C ILE A 25 -2.33 -2.98 4.34
N PRO A 26 -2.60 -4.14 4.97
CA PRO A 26 -2.26 -4.36 6.38
C PRO A 26 -0.77 -4.23 6.68
N TYR A 27 0.10 -4.69 5.77
CA TYR A 27 1.55 -4.60 5.97
C TYR A 27 2.01 -3.14 6.00
N LEU A 28 1.54 -2.33 5.05
CA LEU A 28 1.81 -0.90 5.04
C LEU A 28 1.29 -0.23 6.32
N TYR A 29 0.06 -0.53 6.72
CA TYR A 29 -0.52 0.01 7.95
C TYR A 29 0.37 -0.28 9.16
N GLY A 30 0.75 -1.55 9.37
CA GLY A 30 1.64 -1.95 10.46
C GLY A 30 3.04 -1.32 10.36
N ALA A 31 3.58 -1.18 9.15
CA ALA A 31 4.88 -0.53 8.94
C ALA A 31 4.85 0.94 9.36
N TYR A 32 3.80 1.69 9.02
CA TYR A 32 3.66 3.08 9.46
C TYR A 32 3.53 3.21 10.97
N GLN A 33 2.84 2.28 11.64
CA GLN A 33 2.81 2.23 13.11
C GLN A 33 4.21 2.04 13.71
N HIS A 34 5.04 1.19 13.09
CA HIS A 34 6.44 1.00 13.52
C HIS A 34 7.38 2.14 13.15
N LEU A 35 7.00 3.02 12.22
CA LEU A 35 7.76 4.22 11.87
C LEU A 35 7.36 5.44 12.71
N ASP A 36 6.58 5.23 13.78
CA ASP A 36 6.09 6.27 14.69
C ASP A 36 5.18 7.31 14.01
N TYR A 37 4.52 6.94 12.90
CA TYR A 37 3.51 7.79 12.27
C TYR A 37 2.17 7.66 12.99
N ASN A 38 1.46 8.79 13.11
CA ASN A 38 0.12 8.83 13.68
C ASN A 38 -0.95 8.41 12.64
N ILE A 39 -0.89 7.15 12.20
CA ILE A 39 -1.90 6.52 11.34
C ILE A 39 -2.87 5.76 12.23
N THR A 40 -4.11 6.24 12.30
CA THR A 40 -5.18 5.66 13.12
C THR A 40 -6.25 4.94 12.30
N SER A 41 -6.25 5.16 10.98
CA SER A 41 -7.20 4.58 10.04
C SER A 41 -6.56 4.25 8.69
N ILE A 42 -7.23 3.42 7.88
CA ILE A 42 -6.83 3.20 6.48
C ILE A 42 -6.93 4.52 5.69
N GLU A 43 -7.90 5.38 6.00
CA GLU A 43 -8.05 6.67 5.33
C GLU A 43 -6.82 7.56 5.58
N ASP A 44 -6.29 7.56 6.80
CA ASP A 44 -5.04 8.26 7.14
C ASP A 44 -3.88 7.71 6.32
N LEU A 45 -3.75 6.38 6.23
CA LEU A 45 -2.71 5.72 5.43
C LEU A 45 -2.79 6.10 3.95
N LEU A 46 -3.98 6.06 3.35
CA LEU A 46 -4.17 6.41 1.95
C LEU A 46 -3.94 7.90 1.71
N THR A 47 -4.31 8.75 2.65
CA THR A 47 -4.06 10.19 2.60
C THR A 47 -2.55 10.48 2.64
N GLU A 48 -1.81 9.81 3.52
CA GLU A 48 -0.35 9.88 3.58
C GLU A 48 0.29 9.41 2.27
N ILE A 49 -0.15 8.28 1.73
CA ILE A 49 0.34 7.77 0.44
C ILE A 49 0.09 8.77 -0.69
N LEU A 50 -1.11 9.36 -0.73
CA LEU A 50 -1.55 10.28 -1.76
C LEU A 50 -0.79 11.62 -1.69
N ASN A 51 -0.55 12.14 -0.49
CA ASN A 51 0.10 13.44 -0.30
C ASN A 51 1.63 13.38 -0.32
N ALA A 52 2.22 12.19 -0.12
CA ALA A 52 3.67 12.03 -0.07
C ALA A 52 4.29 12.01 -1.48
N PRO A 53 5.24 12.92 -1.78
CA PRO A 53 5.87 12.98 -3.10
C PRO A 53 6.75 11.74 -3.37
N ALA A 54 6.54 11.12 -4.52
CA ALA A 54 7.32 9.98 -4.98
C ALA A 54 7.53 10.03 -6.51
N PRO A 55 8.63 9.44 -7.02
CA PRO A 55 8.87 9.36 -8.47
C PRO A 55 8.03 8.28 -9.16
N PHE A 56 7.23 7.53 -8.41
CA PHE A 56 6.34 6.47 -8.90
C PHE A 56 4.93 6.75 -8.43
N ILE A 57 3.96 6.27 -9.21
CA ILE A 57 2.54 6.37 -8.91
C ILE A 57 2.15 5.11 -8.12
N PRO A 58 1.47 5.25 -6.97
CA PRO A 58 0.92 4.11 -6.25
C PRO A 58 -0.25 3.52 -7.04
N VAL A 59 -0.28 2.18 -7.15
CA VAL A 59 -1.40 1.45 -7.76
C VAL A 59 -1.92 0.43 -6.76
N ILE A 60 -3.20 0.53 -6.40
CA ILE A 60 -3.88 -0.47 -5.59
C ILE A 60 -4.51 -1.49 -6.53
N GLU A 61 -4.07 -2.74 -6.44
CA GLU A 61 -4.62 -3.83 -7.24
C GLU A 61 -4.72 -5.15 -6.49
N ARG A 62 -5.63 -6.03 -6.94
CA ARG A 62 -5.78 -7.36 -6.39
C ARG A 62 -4.68 -8.26 -6.95
N CYS A 63 -3.80 -8.76 -6.08
CA CYS A 63 -2.72 -9.64 -6.50
C CYS A 63 -3.24 -11.04 -6.86
N ASP A 64 -2.91 -11.54 -8.06
CA ASP A 64 -3.40 -12.84 -8.54
C ASP A 64 -2.88 -14.05 -7.74
N VAL A 65 -1.72 -13.93 -7.11
CA VAL A 65 -1.08 -15.05 -6.39
C VAL A 65 -1.62 -15.20 -4.97
N ILE A 66 -1.66 -14.09 -4.22
CA ILE A 66 -2.09 -14.10 -2.80
C ILE A 66 -3.55 -13.72 -2.62
N LYS A 67 -4.23 -13.26 -3.68
CA LYS A 67 -5.63 -12.84 -3.69
C LYS A 67 -5.97 -11.71 -2.70
N TRP A 68 -4.98 -10.90 -2.34
CA TRP A 68 -5.11 -9.70 -1.50
C TRP A 68 -4.80 -8.43 -2.29
N ASP A 69 -5.40 -7.32 -1.88
CA ASP A 69 -5.11 -6.01 -2.44
C ASP A 69 -3.71 -5.55 -1.99
N VAL A 70 -2.90 -5.12 -2.95
CA VAL A 70 -1.53 -4.67 -2.76
C VAL A 70 -1.33 -3.29 -3.38
N LEU A 71 -0.42 -2.53 -2.78
CA LEU A 71 0.11 -1.29 -3.33
C LEU A 71 1.37 -1.58 -4.14
N GLN A 72 1.32 -1.27 -5.43
CA GLN A 72 2.43 -1.38 -6.36
C GLN A 72 2.99 -0.01 -6.72
N LEU A 73 4.19 -0.02 -7.28
CA LEU A 73 4.86 1.17 -7.81
C LEU A 73 4.86 1.06 -9.34
N GLU A 74 4.28 2.04 -10.02
CA GLU A 74 4.34 2.14 -11.47
C GLU A 74 4.89 3.48 -11.92
N THR A 75 5.52 3.52 -13.10
CA THR A 75 5.96 4.79 -13.69
C THR A 75 4.78 5.47 -14.38
N GLU A 76 4.85 6.78 -14.56
CA GLU A 76 3.83 7.52 -15.33
C GLU A 76 3.66 6.99 -16.75
N LYS A 77 4.77 6.56 -17.37
CA LYS A 77 4.75 5.91 -18.69
C LYS A 77 3.93 4.62 -18.68
N ASP A 78 4.07 3.80 -17.64
CA ASP A 78 3.34 2.54 -17.51
C ASP A 78 1.86 2.79 -17.23
N ILE A 79 1.55 3.75 -16.35
CA ILE A 79 0.16 4.16 -16.09
C ILE A 79 -0.54 4.59 -17.38
N ASN A 80 0.08 5.48 -18.17
CA ASN A 80 -0.51 5.98 -19.40
C ASN A 80 -0.66 4.91 -20.48
N LYS A 81 0.16 3.84 -20.45
CA LYS A 81 0.12 2.77 -21.43
C LYS A 81 -0.81 1.61 -21.05
N TYR A 82 -0.86 1.25 -19.76
CA TYR A 82 -1.48 -0.01 -19.30
C TYR A 82 -2.68 0.20 -18.37
N ARG A 83 -2.87 1.42 -17.84
CA ARG A 83 -3.91 1.74 -16.86
C ARG A 83 -4.92 2.74 -17.40
N ASP A 84 -5.07 2.81 -18.72
CA ASP A 84 -6.10 3.66 -19.35
C ASP A 84 -7.50 3.27 -18.88
N GLY A 85 -8.35 4.27 -18.64
CA GLY A 85 -9.70 4.09 -18.09
C GLY A 85 -9.79 3.63 -16.63
N GLN A 86 -8.67 3.38 -15.94
CA GLN A 86 -8.69 3.03 -14.52
C GLN A 86 -8.92 4.27 -13.64
N THR A 87 -9.44 4.05 -12.44
CA THR A 87 -9.78 5.14 -11.52
C THR A 87 -8.50 5.79 -11.01
N ARG A 88 -8.39 7.11 -11.21
CA ARG A 88 -7.35 7.96 -10.61
C ARG A 88 -7.96 8.77 -9.46
N ILE A 89 -7.38 8.68 -8.28
CA ILE A 89 -7.78 9.46 -7.11
C ILE A 89 -6.68 10.48 -6.84
N TYR A 90 -7.04 11.76 -6.94
CA TYR A 90 -6.13 12.89 -6.83
C TYR A 90 -6.12 13.47 -5.42
N ASP A 91 -5.00 14.09 -5.04
CA ASP A 91 -4.92 14.97 -3.88
C ASP A 91 -5.73 16.26 -4.11
N GLU A 92 -5.89 17.07 -3.07
CA GLU A 92 -6.65 18.32 -3.13
C GLU A 92 -6.09 19.32 -4.14
N ASN A 93 -4.78 19.23 -4.44
CA ASN A 93 -4.09 20.13 -5.36
C ASN A 93 -4.05 19.59 -6.81
N GLY A 94 -4.59 18.39 -7.06
CA GLY A 94 -4.51 17.71 -8.36
C GLY A 94 -3.09 17.33 -8.80
N LYS A 95 -2.11 17.40 -7.89
CA LYS A 95 -0.69 17.19 -8.19
C LYS A 95 -0.29 15.73 -8.09
N ASN A 96 -0.74 15.07 -7.03
CA ASN A 96 -0.46 13.66 -6.79
C ASN A 96 -1.73 12.84 -7.01
N PHE A 97 -1.57 11.58 -7.38
CA PHE A 97 -2.67 10.64 -7.47
C PHE A 97 -2.20 9.21 -7.23
N PHE A 98 -3.13 8.35 -6.83
CA PHE A 98 -2.97 6.90 -6.95
C PHE A 98 -4.03 6.32 -7.88
N VAL A 99 -3.74 5.14 -8.41
CA VAL A 99 -4.64 4.41 -9.30
C VAL A 99 -5.29 3.26 -8.54
N VAL A 100 -6.60 3.09 -8.72
CA VAL A 100 -7.34 1.92 -8.26
C VAL A 100 -7.64 1.04 -9.45
N SER A 101 -7.11 -0.17 -9.43
CA SER A 101 -7.31 -1.14 -10.50
C SER A 101 -8.72 -1.66 -10.54
N TYR A 102 -9.21 -1.93 -11.75
CA TYR A 102 -10.55 -2.46 -12.00
C TYR A 102 -10.80 -3.81 -11.30
N ASN A 103 -9.74 -4.55 -10.97
CA ASN A 103 -9.82 -5.86 -10.32
C ASN A 103 -10.03 -5.81 -8.79
N THR A 104 -10.28 -4.63 -8.19
CA THR A 104 -10.35 -4.47 -6.73
C THR A 104 -11.74 -4.16 -6.18
N ASN A 105 -12.68 -3.67 -7.00
CA ASN A 105 -14.01 -3.20 -6.58
C ASN A 105 -14.02 -2.27 -5.34
N LEU A 106 -12.98 -1.43 -5.18
CA LEU A 106 -12.83 -0.56 -4.00
C LEU A 106 -13.58 0.77 -4.12
N GLY A 107 -14.08 1.09 -5.31
CA GLY A 107 -14.77 2.35 -5.60
C GLY A 107 -13.86 3.42 -6.20
N ASN A 108 -14.42 4.61 -6.38
CA ASN A 108 -13.86 5.66 -7.24
C ASN A 108 -13.52 6.98 -6.52
N THR A 109 -13.44 6.95 -5.20
CA THR A 109 -13.11 8.12 -4.36
C THR A 109 -12.29 7.63 -3.18
N LEU A 110 -11.42 8.48 -2.61
CA LEU A 110 -10.60 8.15 -1.44
C LEU A 110 -11.43 7.49 -0.32
N LYS A 111 -12.54 8.13 0.07
CA LYS A 111 -13.44 7.63 1.11
C LYS A 111 -14.04 6.25 0.82
N LYS A 112 -14.50 6.01 -0.42
CA LYS A 112 -15.03 4.69 -0.81
C LYS A 112 -13.94 3.61 -0.73
N VAL A 113 -12.74 3.92 -1.23
CA VAL A 113 -11.60 3.01 -1.20
C VAL A 113 -11.19 2.71 0.24
N ALA A 114 -11.07 3.74 1.07
CA ALA A 114 -10.75 3.60 2.48
C ALA A 114 -11.78 2.75 3.22
N ASN A 115 -13.08 2.98 2.98
CA ASN A 115 -14.16 2.19 3.59
C ASN A 115 -14.12 0.72 3.15
N ALA A 116 -13.93 0.46 1.86
CA ALA A 116 -13.85 -0.90 1.33
C ALA A 116 -12.65 -1.66 1.92
N LEU A 117 -11.47 -1.04 1.92
CA LEU A 117 -10.27 -1.61 2.51
C LEU A 117 -10.37 -1.77 4.03
N SER A 118 -10.97 -0.80 4.73
CA SER A 118 -11.22 -0.91 6.18
C SER A 118 -12.13 -2.09 6.49
N GLY A 119 -13.21 -2.29 5.72
CA GLY A 119 -14.08 -3.44 5.87
C GLY A 119 -13.38 -4.78 5.60
N LEU A 120 -12.55 -4.84 4.56
CA LEU A 120 -11.78 -6.04 4.20
C LEU A 120 -10.73 -6.41 5.25
N TYR A 121 -10.08 -5.41 5.84
CA TYR A 121 -8.90 -5.60 6.69
C TYR A 121 -9.12 -5.26 8.17
N GLN A 122 -10.36 -5.02 8.59
CA GLN A 122 -10.69 -4.63 9.97
C GLN A 122 -10.11 -5.62 10.99
N LYS A 123 -10.22 -6.93 10.70
CA LYS A 123 -9.71 -7.99 11.58
C LYS A 123 -8.20 -7.90 11.72
N GLN A 124 -7.47 -7.81 10.60
CA GLN A 124 -6.00 -7.76 10.57
C GLN A 124 -5.49 -6.53 11.30
N ILE A 125 -6.14 -5.38 11.11
CA ILE A 125 -5.77 -4.14 11.79
C ILE A 125 -5.98 -4.24 13.29
N ARG A 126 -7.16 -4.71 13.72
CA ARG A 126 -7.50 -4.84 15.14
C ARG A 126 -6.60 -5.86 15.85
N ASP A 127 -6.36 -7.00 15.22
CA ASP A 127 -5.62 -8.12 15.81
C ASP A 127 -4.08 -7.95 15.65
N GLN A 128 -3.64 -6.89 14.95
CA GLN A 128 -2.25 -6.58 14.60
C GLN A 128 -1.56 -7.66 13.74
N ASP A 129 -2.35 -8.38 12.93
CA ASP A 129 -1.86 -9.40 12.01
C ASP A 129 -1.57 -8.78 10.63
N PHE A 130 -0.50 -7.98 10.56
CA PHE A 130 -0.17 -7.15 9.40
C PHE A 130 0.54 -7.88 8.26
N SER A 131 1.18 -9.03 8.50
CA SER A 131 1.96 -9.74 7.50
C SER A 131 1.21 -10.96 6.97
N TRP A 132 1.22 -11.14 5.65
CA TRP A 132 0.67 -12.33 5.01
C TRP A 132 1.77 -13.38 4.81
N ASN A 133 1.65 -14.51 5.49
CA ASN A 133 2.52 -15.66 5.26
C ASN A 133 1.96 -16.53 4.15
N ASN A 134 2.67 -16.58 3.02
CA ASN A 134 2.22 -17.31 1.83
C ASN A 134 2.36 -18.84 1.95
N GLU A 135 3.26 -19.33 2.81
CA GLU A 135 3.49 -20.78 2.99
C GLU A 135 2.33 -21.42 3.74
N ILE A 136 1.90 -20.79 4.83
CA ILE A 136 0.82 -21.28 5.70
C ILE A 136 -0.52 -20.56 5.47
N LYS A 137 -0.59 -19.68 4.46
CA LYS A 137 -1.80 -18.98 4.00
C LYS A 137 -2.58 -18.30 5.13
N ARG A 138 -1.87 -17.62 6.03
CA ARG A 138 -2.48 -16.87 7.13
C ARG A 138 -1.82 -15.52 7.37
N TRP A 139 -2.62 -14.62 7.92
CA TRP A 139 -2.12 -13.39 8.50
C TRP A 139 -1.42 -13.67 9.83
N GLN A 140 -0.40 -12.88 10.13
CA GLN A 140 0.39 -12.96 11.35
C GLN A 140 0.97 -11.58 11.66
N LYS A 141 1.47 -11.42 12.90
CA LYS A 141 2.26 -10.26 13.28
C LYS A 141 3.49 -10.10 12.39
N LEU A 142 3.99 -8.87 12.28
CA LEU A 142 5.29 -8.60 11.65
C LEU A 142 6.37 -9.38 12.39
N SER A 143 7.18 -10.12 11.63
CA SER A 143 8.33 -10.84 12.15
C SER A 143 9.49 -9.88 12.44
N PRO A 144 10.44 -10.27 13.32
CA PRO A 144 11.61 -9.43 13.61
C PRO A 144 12.40 -8.98 12.36
N PRO A 145 12.63 -9.83 11.34
CA PRO A 145 13.28 -9.39 10.10
C PRO A 145 12.48 -8.33 9.32
N GLU A 146 11.15 -8.43 9.30
CA GLU A 146 10.30 -7.42 8.65
C GLU A 146 10.38 -6.07 9.38
N ILE A 147 10.34 -6.10 10.72
CA ILE A 147 10.50 -4.90 11.56
C ILE A 147 11.88 -4.26 11.34
N GLU A 148 12.94 -5.08 11.25
CA GLU A 148 14.28 -4.59 10.94
C GLU A 148 14.32 -3.89 9.56
N SER A 149 13.74 -4.49 8.53
CA SER A 149 13.62 -3.88 7.19
C SER A 149 12.83 -2.57 7.21
N ILE A 150 11.76 -2.48 8.00
CA ILE A 150 10.98 -1.25 8.18
C ILE A 150 11.86 -0.17 8.85
N ASN A 151 12.57 -0.51 9.92
CA ASN A 151 13.40 0.47 10.64
C ASN A 151 14.60 0.98 9.83
N ARG A 152 15.06 0.22 8.82
CA ARG A 152 16.16 0.64 7.92
C ARG A 152 15.79 1.77 6.96
N ILE A 153 14.50 2.10 6.83
CA ILE A 153 14.04 3.20 5.96
C ILE A 153 13.69 4.48 6.73
N ARG A 154 13.94 4.51 8.05
CA ARG A 154 13.88 5.72 8.88
C ARG A 154 14.96 6.73 8.46
#